data_AF-A0AAU9JIX6-F1
#
_entry.id   AF-A0AAU9JIX6-F1
#
_cell.length_a   1.000
_cell.length_b   1.000
_cell.length_c   1.000
_cell.angle_alpha   90.00
_cell.angle_beta   90.00
_cell.angle_gamma   90.00
#
_symmetry.space_group_name_H-M   'P 1'
#
loop_
_entity.id
_entity.type
_entity.pdbx_description
1 polymer ?
#
loop_
_entity_poly.entity_id
_entity_poly.type
_entity_poly.pdbx_seq_one_letter_code
_entity_poly.pdbx_strand_id
1 'polypeptide(L)'
;MVSIQTALETINLEKYAESFNNSGITSLDELLALSVDQLTTLMNGIGMLKGHTFKLKKFVDDTRQRGFNPNPPAPTTIIPPQPAQVAAKDPPVFNGNGQAQANPSPSKSAPKNETPEAINPSLLSNQMDSLTKQLNGIVTLQDQVSNTLKAIMEVDLSKYKQAIEEMEQIQASIKAHLEKPEVEKDVEMQA
;
A
#
# COMPACT_ATOMS: atom_id res chain seq x y z
N MET A 1 -11.05 17.18 -21.23
CA MET A 1 -11.68 16.32 -20.21
C MET A 1 -11.27 14.88 -20.48
N VAL A 2 -10.93 14.13 -19.45
CA VAL A 2 -10.58 12.70 -19.57
C VAL A 2 -11.88 11.90 -19.57
N SER A 3 -12.07 11.04 -20.57
CA SER A 3 -13.25 10.17 -20.64
C SER A 3 -13.18 9.07 -19.57
N ILE A 4 -14.35 8.59 -19.15
CA ILE A 4 -14.41 7.48 -18.18
C ILE A 4 -13.71 6.22 -18.71
N GLN A 5 -13.78 5.99 -20.02
CA GLN A 5 -13.15 4.83 -20.66
C GLN A 5 -11.62 4.87 -20.52
N THR A 6 -10.99 6.01 -20.82
CA THR A 6 -9.54 6.18 -20.67
C THR A 6 -9.13 6.05 -19.20
N ALA A 7 -9.91 6.60 -18.27
CA ALA A 7 -9.62 6.46 -16.85
C ALA A 7 -9.67 4.99 -16.39
N LEU A 8 -10.68 4.23 -16.80
CA LEU A 8 -10.81 2.82 -16.44
C LEU A 8 -9.74 1.94 -17.08
N GLU A 9 -9.32 2.25 -18.31
CA GLU A 9 -8.24 1.53 -19.02
C GLU A 9 -6.90 1.65 -18.27
N THR A 10 -6.57 2.81 -17.70
CA THR A 10 -5.33 2.98 -16.91
C THR A 10 -5.25 2.03 -15.71
N ILE A 11 -6.41 1.60 -15.19
CA ILE A 11 -6.52 0.66 -14.09
C ILE A 11 -7.02 -0.72 -14.54
N ASN A 12 -6.99 -1.03 -15.85
CA ASN A 12 -7.41 -2.31 -16.43
C ASN A 12 -8.84 -2.71 -16.02
N LEU A 13 -9.75 -1.73 -16.00
CA LEU A 13 -11.17 -1.89 -15.69
C LEU A 13 -12.06 -1.48 -16.88
N GLU A 14 -11.55 -1.46 -18.12
CA GLU A 14 -12.28 -0.97 -19.29
C GLU A 14 -13.60 -1.71 -19.55
N LYS A 15 -13.71 -2.98 -19.11
CA LYS A 15 -14.94 -3.77 -19.25
C LYS A 15 -16.16 -3.18 -18.54
N TYR A 16 -15.98 -2.26 -17.59
CA TYR A 16 -17.09 -1.59 -16.91
C TYR A 16 -17.45 -0.25 -17.55
N ALA A 17 -16.71 0.22 -18.55
CA ALA A 17 -16.92 1.55 -19.14
C ALA A 17 -18.35 1.73 -19.65
N GLU A 18 -18.91 0.70 -20.28
CA GLU A 18 -20.31 0.71 -20.73
C GLU A 18 -21.30 0.82 -19.56
N SER A 19 -21.06 0.12 -18.46
CA SER A 19 -21.91 0.19 -17.26
C SER A 19 -21.86 1.57 -16.59
N PHE A 20 -20.69 2.22 -16.60
CA PHE A 20 -20.56 3.61 -16.11
C PHE A 20 -21.30 4.60 -17.02
N ASN A 21 -21.17 4.46 -18.34
CA ASN A 21 -21.92 5.27 -19.31
C ASN A 21 -23.43 5.09 -19.14
N ASN A 22 -23.91 3.86 -18.96
CA ASN A 22 -25.33 3.57 -18.70
C ASN A 22 -25.82 4.15 -17.37
N SER A 23 -24.92 4.37 -16.42
CA SER A 23 -25.20 5.02 -15.14
C SER A 23 -25.09 6.55 -15.21
N GLY A 24 -24.83 7.12 -16.40
CA GLY A 24 -24.70 8.55 -16.62
C GLY A 24 -23.33 9.14 -16.27
N ILE A 25 -22.33 8.31 -15.99
CA ILE A 25 -20.96 8.76 -15.72
C ILE A 25 -20.13 8.60 -16.99
N THR A 26 -19.88 9.71 -17.68
CA THR A 26 -19.21 9.74 -18.98
C THR A 26 -17.79 10.30 -18.89
N SER A 27 -17.50 11.06 -17.83
CA SER A 27 -16.21 11.73 -17.62
C SER A 27 -15.58 11.38 -16.27
N LEU A 28 -14.25 11.53 -16.19
CA LEU A 28 -13.53 11.37 -14.95
C LEU A 28 -13.96 12.40 -13.90
N ASP A 29 -14.28 13.63 -14.32
CA ASP A 29 -14.69 14.70 -13.39
C ASP A 29 -15.99 14.35 -12.64
N GLU A 30 -16.98 13.81 -13.36
CA GLU A 30 -18.22 13.29 -12.78
C GLU A 30 -17.95 12.18 -11.76
N LEU A 31 -17.03 11.26 -12.06
CA LEU A 31 -16.63 10.20 -11.14
C LEU A 31 -15.97 10.75 -9.87
N LEU A 32 -15.12 11.77 -10.00
CA LEU A 32 -14.44 12.43 -8.88
C LEU A 32 -15.38 13.31 -8.06
N ALA A 33 -16.50 13.76 -8.62
CA ALA A 33 -17.53 14.54 -7.92
C ALA A 33 -18.43 13.68 -7.02
N LEU A 34 -18.49 12.35 -7.23
CA LEU A 34 -19.32 11.45 -6.43
C LEU A 34 -18.84 11.33 -4.98
N SER A 35 -19.75 11.40 -4.02
CA SER A 35 -19.43 11.05 -2.62
C SER A 35 -19.03 9.56 -2.49
N VAL A 36 -18.39 9.21 -1.37
CA VAL A 36 -17.94 7.84 -1.09
C VAL A 36 -19.12 6.85 -1.09
N ASP A 37 -20.28 7.28 -0.59
CA ASP A 37 -21.51 6.47 -0.54
C ASP A 37 -22.13 6.30 -1.92
N GLN A 38 -22.19 7.36 -2.72
CA GLN A 38 -22.67 7.31 -4.10
C GLN A 38 -21.79 6.41 -4.96
N LEU A 39 -20.47 6.56 -4.86
CA LEU A 39 -19.51 5.73 -5.58
C LEU A 39 -19.69 4.25 -5.20
N THR A 40 -19.84 3.95 -3.91
CA THR A 40 -20.07 2.58 -3.44
C THR A 40 -21.37 2.00 -3.96
N THR A 41 -22.46 2.80 -3.93
CA THR A 41 -23.77 2.39 -4.47
C THR A 41 -23.69 2.12 -5.97
N LEU A 42 -23.00 2.98 -6.72
CA LEU A 42 -22.77 2.84 -8.16
C LEU A 42 -21.99 1.55 -8.48
N MET A 43 -20.87 1.31 -7.81
CA MET A 43 -20.06 0.10 -8.02
C MET A 43 -20.82 -1.18 -7.68
N ASN A 44 -21.65 -1.15 -6.63
CA ASN A 44 -22.51 -2.27 -6.28
C ASN A 44 -23.62 -2.48 -7.33
N GLY A 45 -24.21 -1.41 -7.84
CA GLY A 45 -25.23 -1.46 -8.91
C GLY A 45 -24.69 -2.00 -10.24
N ILE A 46 -23.43 -1.67 -10.57
CA ILE A 46 -22.71 -2.21 -11.74
C ILE A 46 -22.30 -3.68 -11.53
N GLY A 47 -22.29 -4.18 -10.30
CA GLY A 47 -21.87 -5.54 -9.99
C GLY A 47 -20.35 -5.74 -10.04
N MET A 48 -19.58 -4.72 -9.65
CA MET A 48 -18.12 -4.83 -9.63
C MET A 48 -17.64 -5.83 -8.57
N LEU A 49 -16.66 -6.68 -8.95
CA LEU A 49 -15.98 -7.56 -8.00
C LEU A 49 -15.29 -6.76 -6.88
N LYS A 50 -15.17 -7.33 -5.68
CA LYS A 50 -14.55 -6.65 -4.51
C LYS A 50 -13.17 -6.08 -4.81
N GLY A 51 -12.31 -6.85 -5.49
CA GLY A 51 -10.96 -6.37 -5.87
C GLY A 51 -10.99 -5.21 -6.86
N HIS A 52 -11.96 -5.20 -7.79
CA HIS A 52 -12.09 -4.13 -8.77
C HIS A 52 -12.67 -2.87 -8.14
N THR A 53 -13.63 -3.04 -7.23
CA THR A 53 -14.20 -1.99 -6.38
C THR A 53 -13.09 -1.30 -5.58
N PHE A 54 -12.21 -2.09 -4.95
CA PHE A 54 -11.06 -1.56 -4.22
C PHE A 54 -10.10 -0.80 -5.14
N LYS A 55 -9.76 -1.36 -6.30
CA LYS A 55 -8.86 -0.73 -7.28
C LYS A 55 -9.41 0.61 -7.76
N LEU A 56 -10.71 0.69 -8.05
CA LEU A 56 -11.36 1.92 -8.48
C LEU A 56 -11.43 2.96 -7.36
N LYS A 57 -11.79 2.55 -6.12
CA LYS A 57 -11.79 3.45 -4.95
C LYS A 57 -10.42 4.08 -4.75
N LYS A 58 -9.37 3.24 -4.73
CA LYS A 58 -7.99 3.72 -4.60
C LYS A 58 -7.60 4.67 -5.72
N PHE A 59 -7.97 4.35 -6.96
CA PHE A 59 -7.70 5.23 -8.10
C PHE A 59 -8.39 6.60 -7.97
N VAL A 60 -9.65 6.62 -7.55
CA VAL A 60 -10.40 7.87 -7.32
C VAL A 60 -9.75 8.70 -6.21
N ASP A 61 -9.39 8.07 -5.09
CA ASP A 61 -8.71 8.74 -3.97
C ASP A 61 -7.33 9.28 -4.37
N ASP A 62 -6.51 8.47 -5.05
CA ASP A 62 -5.20 8.88 -5.56
C ASP A 62 -5.33 10.04 -6.54
N THR A 63 -6.33 10.00 -7.43
CA THR A 63 -6.60 11.06 -8.42
C THR A 63 -7.06 12.35 -7.76
N ARG A 64 -7.85 12.29 -6.68
CA ARG A 64 -8.23 13.48 -5.90
C ARG A 64 -7.05 14.15 -5.22
N GLN A 65 -6.10 13.37 -4.72
CA GLN A 65 -4.96 13.87 -3.97
C GLN A 65 -3.84 14.39 -4.88
N ARG A 66 -3.57 13.68 -5.99
CA ARG A 66 -2.39 13.93 -6.84
C ARG A 66 -2.73 14.43 -8.25
N GLY A 67 -4.00 14.47 -8.61
CA GLY A 67 -4.45 14.69 -9.98
C GLY A 67 -4.35 13.41 -10.83
N PHE A 68 -4.99 13.43 -12.01
CA PHE A 68 -4.96 12.29 -12.92
C PHE A 68 -3.60 12.17 -13.62
N ASN A 69 -2.94 11.03 -13.44
CA ASN A 69 -1.75 10.67 -14.21
C ASN A 69 -2.08 9.45 -15.11
N PRO A 70 -2.16 9.63 -16.44
CA PRO A 70 -2.48 8.55 -17.37
C PRO A 70 -1.41 7.47 -17.45
N ASN A 71 -0.22 7.70 -16.87
CA ASN A 71 0.88 6.75 -16.89
C ASN A 71 1.31 6.43 -15.44
N PRO A 72 0.55 5.59 -14.71
CA PRO A 72 0.99 5.12 -13.41
C PRO A 72 2.31 4.36 -13.59
N PRO A 73 3.33 4.59 -12.74
CA PRO A 73 4.52 3.76 -12.77
C PRO A 73 4.08 2.30 -12.60
N ALA A 74 4.59 1.43 -13.47
CA ALA A 74 4.35 0.00 -13.42
C ALA A 74 4.47 -0.50 -11.97
N PRO A 75 3.68 -1.50 -11.55
CA PRO A 75 3.77 -2.04 -10.20
C PRO A 75 5.22 -2.39 -9.91
N THR A 76 5.87 -1.57 -9.08
CA THR A 76 7.22 -1.84 -8.60
C THR A 76 7.09 -3.13 -7.80
N THR A 77 7.49 -4.24 -8.40
CA THR A 77 7.86 -5.45 -7.67
C THR A 77 8.80 -4.96 -6.57
N ILE A 78 8.33 -5.01 -5.32
CA ILE A 78 9.18 -4.78 -4.16
C ILE A 78 10.18 -5.93 -4.19
N ILE A 79 11.34 -5.68 -4.79
CA ILE A 79 12.50 -6.54 -4.70
C ILE A 79 12.89 -6.50 -3.22
N PRO A 80 12.82 -7.62 -2.48
CA PRO A 80 13.31 -7.65 -1.11
C PRO A 80 14.79 -7.24 -1.10
N PRO A 81 15.24 -6.45 -0.12
CA PRO A 81 16.64 -6.05 -0.05
C PRO A 81 17.51 -7.31 0.02
N GLN A 82 18.35 -7.50 -1.00
CA GLN A 82 19.42 -8.48 -0.95
C GLN A 82 20.30 -8.14 0.27
N PRO A 83 20.56 -9.09 1.18
CA PRO A 83 21.52 -8.85 2.25
C PRO A 83 22.90 -8.56 1.63
N ALA A 84 23.48 -7.44 2.03
CA ALA A 84 24.80 -7.00 1.63
C ALA A 84 25.81 -8.12 1.87
N GLN A 85 26.42 -8.64 0.79
CA GLN A 85 27.59 -9.49 0.91
C GLN A 85 28.76 -8.62 1.34
N VAL A 86 29.11 -8.75 2.62
CA VAL A 86 30.26 -8.07 3.22
C VAL A 86 31.52 -8.68 2.62
N ALA A 87 32.30 -7.85 1.93
CA ALA A 87 33.62 -8.18 1.41
C ALA A 87 34.57 -8.53 2.57
N ALA A 88 34.90 -9.80 2.73
CA ALA A 88 35.98 -10.26 3.59
C ALA A 88 37.20 -10.63 2.75
N LYS A 89 38.35 -10.05 3.11
CA LYS A 89 39.68 -10.21 2.51
C LYS A 89 40.26 -11.61 2.79
N ASP A 90 40.95 -12.17 1.80
CA ASP A 90 41.86 -13.35 1.79
C ASP A 90 43.02 -13.33 2.84
N PRO A 91 43.88 -14.38 2.99
CA PRO A 91 43.73 -15.87 2.95
C PRO A 91 44.56 -16.59 4.09
N PRO A 92 44.78 -17.95 4.15
CA PRO A 92 45.76 -18.65 3.29
C PRO A 92 45.41 -20.11 2.84
N VAL A 93 45.72 -20.37 1.56
CA VAL A 93 46.40 -21.54 0.94
C VAL A 93 46.29 -22.95 1.57
N PHE A 94 45.70 -23.90 0.81
CA PHE A 94 46.27 -25.25 0.67
C PHE A 94 46.08 -25.77 -0.77
N ASN A 95 47.20 -26.18 -1.37
CA ASN A 95 47.42 -26.49 -2.78
C ASN A 95 47.55 -28.02 -2.95
N GLY A 96 47.03 -28.63 -4.02
CA GLY A 96 47.31 -30.04 -4.29
C GLY A 96 46.51 -30.73 -5.41
N ASN A 97 47.13 -30.77 -6.58
CA ASN A 97 46.90 -31.63 -7.76
C ASN A 97 45.71 -31.33 -8.69
N GLY A 98 46.08 -30.97 -9.93
CA GLY A 98 45.17 -30.76 -11.03
C GLY A 98 45.42 -31.67 -12.22
N GLN A 99 44.69 -31.37 -13.30
CA GLN A 99 45.12 -31.49 -14.68
C GLN A 99 44.18 -30.63 -15.52
N ALA A 100 44.75 -29.64 -16.20
CA ALA A 100 44.09 -28.83 -17.21
C ALA A 100 44.41 -29.43 -18.59
N GLN A 101 43.44 -29.51 -19.51
CA GLN A 101 43.76 -29.39 -20.93
C GLN A 101 42.56 -28.98 -21.80
N ALA A 102 42.76 -27.83 -22.46
CA ALA A 102 42.33 -27.45 -23.81
C ALA A 102 40.82 -27.33 -24.15
N ASN A 103 40.43 -26.08 -24.42
CA ASN A 103 39.34 -25.69 -25.33
C ASN A 103 39.71 -26.08 -26.79
N PRO A 104 38.76 -26.33 -27.72
CA PRO A 104 38.27 -25.21 -28.53
C PRO A 104 36.80 -25.29 -28.99
N SER A 105 36.34 -24.10 -29.44
CA SER A 105 35.05 -23.56 -29.90
C SER A 105 34.24 -24.33 -31.01
N PRO A 106 33.21 -23.72 -31.66
CA PRO A 106 31.80 -24.07 -31.58
C PRO A 106 31.28 -24.81 -32.83
N SER A 107 30.15 -25.52 -32.75
CA SER A 107 29.41 -25.91 -33.97
C SER A 107 27.91 -26.11 -33.75
N LYS A 108 27.15 -25.51 -34.68
CA LYS A 108 25.71 -25.66 -34.92
C LYS A 108 25.26 -27.12 -34.93
N SER A 109 24.13 -27.42 -34.29
CA SER A 109 23.13 -28.40 -34.75
C SER A 109 21.81 -28.18 -34.01
N ALA A 110 20.70 -28.04 -34.73
CA ALA A 110 19.34 -28.24 -34.21
C ALA A 110 18.92 -29.72 -34.44
N PRO A 111 17.67 -30.11 -34.14
CA PRO A 111 17.06 -30.40 -32.84
C PRO A 111 16.89 -31.92 -32.63
N LYS A 112 16.93 -32.42 -31.39
CA LYS A 112 16.51 -33.80 -31.07
C LYS A 112 15.66 -33.83 -29.80
N ASN A 113 14.36 -34.07 -30.05
CA ASN A 113 13.42 -34.87 -29.28
C ASN A 113 13.94 -35.41 -27.92
N GLU A 114 13.51 -34.80 -26.82
CA GLU A 114 13.62 -35.37 -25.47
C GLU A 114 12.21 -35.61 -24.92
N THR A 115 12.05 -36.86 -24.48
CA THR A 115 11.02 -37.53 -23.68
C THR A 115 10.24 -36.65 -22.68
N PRO A 116 8.94 -36.92 -22.44
CA PRO A 116 8.19 -36.28 -21.38
C PRO A 116 8.79 -36.62 -20.01
N GLU A 117 9.26 -35.59 -19.29
CA GLU A 117 9.71 -35.66 -17.90
C GLU A 117 8.63 -36.30 -17.03
N ALA A 118 9.00 -37.37 -16.34
CA ALA A 118 8.22 -37.92 -15.25
C ALA A 118 8.04 -36.83 -14.17
N ILE A 119 6.78 -36.57 -13.80
CA ILE A 119 6.42 -35.64 -12.72
C ILE A 119 7.07 -36.13 -11.43
N ASN A 120 8.07 -35.39 -10.93
CA ASN A 120 8.79 -35.70 -9.70
C ASN A 120 7.90 -35.35 -8.49
N PRO A 121 7.36 -36.34 -7.72
CA PRO A 121 6.38 -36.09 -6.66
C PRO A 121 6.94 -35.22 -5.51
N SER A 122 8.26 -35.20 -5.33
CA SER A 122 8.94 -34.37 -4.33
C SER A 122 8.83 -32.87 -4.62
N LEU A 123 8.70 -32.47 -5.90
CA LEU A 123 8.56 -31.06 -6.28
C LEU A 123 7.17 -30.52 -5.90
N LEU A 124 6.14 -31.36 -6.02
CA LEU A 124 4.76 -31.03 -5.70
C LEU A 124 4.55 -30.88 -4.19
N SER A 125 5.22 -31.72 -3.37
CA SER A 125 5.18 -31.61 -1.91
C SER A 125 5.73 -30.27 -1.44
N ASN A 126 6.91 -29.87 -1.95
CA ASN A 126 7.53 -28.59 -1.59
C ASN A 126 6.67 -27.38 -2.00
N GLN A 127 5.94 -27.48 -3.12
CA GLN A 127 4.99 -26.45 -3.53
C GLN A 127 3.78 -26.37 -2.60
N MET A 128 3.24 -27.51 -2.16
CA MET A 128 2.13 -27.56 -1.19
C MET A 128 2.53 -27.04 0.19
N ASP A 129 3.74 -27.35 0.66
CA ASP A 129 4.26 -26.82 1.93
C ASP A 129 4.45 -25.30 1.87
N SER A 130 4.94 -24.79 0.74
CA SER A 130 5.06 -23.35 0.48
C SER A 130 3.70 -22.66 0.46
N LEU A 131 2.71 -23.23 -0.25
CA LEU A 131 1.34 -22.72 -0.29
C LEU A 131 0.68 -22.73 1.08
N THR A 132 0.88 -23.79 1.86
CA THR A 132 0.35 -23.90 3.23
C THR A 132 0.96 -22.83 4.12
N LYS A 133 2.26 -22.57 4.00
CA LYS A 133 2.94 -21.51 4.73
C LYS A 133 2.45 -20.11 4.32
N GLN A 134 2.20 -19.89 3.03
CA GLN A 134 1.62 -18.64 2.53
C GLN A 134 0.20 -18.42 3.06
N LEU A 135 -0.66 -19.46 3.05
CA LEU A 135 -2.02 -19.41 3.60
C LEU A 135 -2.03 -19.09 5.10
N ASN A 136 -1.16 -19.73 5.88
CA ASN A 136 -1.04 -19.43 7.31
C ASN A 136 -0.54 -18.00 7.56
N GLY A 137 0.34 -17.48 6.70
CA GLY A 137 0.75 -16.07 6.74
C GLY A 137 -0.41 -15.10 6.48
N ILE A 138 -1.28 -15.43 5.51
CA ILE A 138 -2.47 -14.63 5.19
C ILE A 138 -3.44 -14.59 6.37
N VAL A 139 -3.69 -15.73 7.03
CA VAL A 139 -4.56 -15.80 8.22
C VAL A 139 -3.98 -14.94 9.36
N THR A 140 -2.67 -15.01 9.59
CA THR A 140 -2.01 -14.20 10.63
C THR A 140 -2.13 -12.70 10.36
N LEU A 141 -1.99 -12.28 9.10
CA LEU A 141 -2.17 -10.88 8.70
C LEU A 141 -3.62 -10.41 8.88
N GLN A 142 -4.59 -11.27 8.58
CA GLN A 142 -6.01 -10.99 8.80
C GLN A 142 -6.28 -10.72 10.29
N ASP A 143 -5.75 -11.58 11.17
CA ASP A 143 -5.92 -11.41 12.62
C ASP A 143 -5.27 -10.13 13.13
N GLN A 144 -4.07 -9.78 12.63
CA GLN A 144 -3.42 -8.52 12.97
C GLN A 144 -4.25 -7.30 12.55
N VAL A 145 -4.75 -7.27 11.31
CA VAL A 145 -5.58 -6.17 10.82
C VAL A 145 -6.88 -6.06 11.62
N SER A 146 -7.52 -7.19 11.92
CA SER A 146 -8.75 -7.23 12.73
C SER A 146 -8.51 -6.67 14.14
N ASN A 147 -7.42 -7.08 14.79
CA ASN A 147 -7.05 -6.60 16.12
C ASN A 147 -6.70 -5.11 16.12
N THR A 148 -5.99 -4.62 15.10
CA THR A 148 -5.68 -3.19 14.97
C THR A 148 -6.96 -2.36 14.74
N LEU A 149 -7.87 -2.83 13.89
CA LEU A 149 -9.16 -2.16 13.67
C LEU A 149 -10.00 -2.13 14.96
N LYS A 150 -10.02 -3.22 15.71
CA LYS A 150 -10.71 -3.28 17.00
C LYS A 150 -10.10 -2.30 18.01
N ALA A 151 -8.77 -2.25 18.09
CA ALA A 151 -8.08 -1.29 18.95
C ALA A 151 -8.39 0.16 18.56
N ILE A 152 -8.44 0.47 17.26
CA ILE A 152 -8.81 1.81 16.76
C ILE A 152 -10.27 2.15 17.11
N MET A 153 -11.19 1.18 16.98
CA MET A 153 -12.59 1.38 17.36
C MET A 153 -12.78 1.55 18.87
N GLU A 154 -11.93 0.92 19.68
CA GLU A 154 -11.92 1.04 21.14
C GLU A 154 -11.28 2.35 21.63
N VAL A 155 -10.58 3.10 20.77
CA VAL A 155 -10.13 4.46 21.10
C VAL A 155 -11.35 5.35 21.24
N ASP A 156 -11.66 5.69 22.49
CA ASP A 156 -12.71 6.64 22.83
C ASP A 156 -12.28 8.07 22.44
N LEU A 157 -12.54 8.41 21.19
CA LEU A 157 -12.30 9.73 20.61
C LEU A 157 -12.97 10.85 21.42
N SER A 158 -14.04 10.55 22.17
CA SER A 158 -14.74 11.52 23.02
C SER A 158 -13.89 11.88 24.23
N LYS A 159 -13.25 10.90 24.89
CA LYS A 159 -12.31 11.14 25.99
C LYS A 159 -11.07 11.90 25.53
N TYR A 160 -10.55 11.58 24.35
CA TYR A 160 -9.41 12.30 23.79
C TYR A 160 -9.76 13.77 23.48
N LYS A 161 -10.93 14.02 22.90
CA LYS A 161 -11.45 15.37 22.67
C LYS A 161 -11.64 16.13 23.99
N GLN A 162 -12.21 15.48 25.00
CA GLN A 162 -12.40 16.07 26.33
C GLN A 162 -11.05 16.46 26.96
N ALA A 163 -10.02 15.61 26.86
CA ALA A 163 -8.69 15.92 27.37
C ALA A 163 -8.03 17.12 26.66
N ILE A 164 -8.28 17.29 25.36
CA ILE A 164 -7.81 18.47 24.61
C ILE A 164 -8.51 19.73 25.13
N GLU A 165 -9.83 19.68 25.32
CA GLU A 165 -10.61 20.82 25.81
C GLU A 165 -10.19 21.26 27.22
N GLU A 166 -9.93 20.29 28.12
CA GLU A 166 -9.40 20.56 29.46
C GLU A 166 -8.01 21.21 29.41
N MET A 167 -7.14 20.74 28.51
CA MET A 167 -5.80 21.31 28.33
C MET A 167 -5.85 22.74 27.79
N GLU A 168 -6.76 23.05 26.86
CA GLU A 168 -6.98 24.41 26.36
C GLU A 168 -7.49 25.35 27.48
N GLN A 169 -8.39 24.87 28.34
CA GLN A 169 -8.85 25.64 29.51
C GLN A 169 -7.71 25.93 30.49
N ILE A 170 -6.83 24.96 30.75
CA ILE A 170 -5.65 25.15 31.59
C ILE A 170 -4.71 26.17 30.96
N GLN A 171 -4.46 26.08 29.65
CA GLN A 171 -3.62 27.03 28.93
C GLN A 171 -4.20 28.45 28.95
N ALA A 172 -5.50 28.59 28.75
CA ALA A 172 -6.20 29.87 28.85
C ALA A 172 -6.12 30.45 30.27
N SER A 173 -6.25 29.60 31.30
CA SER A 173 -6.15 29.99 32.70
C SER A 173 -4.74 30.46 33.07
N ILE A 174 -3.69 29.76 32.58
CA ILE A 174 -2.29 30.16 32.77
C ILE A 174 -2.02 31.49 32.06
N LYS A 175 -2.50 31.65 30.82
CA LYS A 175 -2.34 32.89 30.06
C LYS A 175 -3.03 34.07 30.75
N ALA A 176 -4.24 33.88 31.28
CA ALA A 176 -4.95 34.91 32.03
C ALA A 176 -4.27 35.30 33.35
N HIS A 177 -3.53 34.38 33.99
CA HIS A 177 -2.71 34.69 35.17
C HIS A 177 -1.42 35.42 34.82
N LEU A 178 -0.85 35.19 33.64
CA LEU A 178 0.32 35.90 33.12
C LEU A 178 0.00 37.31 32.58
N GLU A 179 -1.25 37.55 32.16
CA GLU A 179 -1.72 38.85 31.62
C GLU A 179 -2.33 39.78 32.68
N LYS A 180 -2.35 39.44 33.99
CA LYS A 180 -2.72 40.40 35.03
C LYS A 180 -1.54 41.35 35.31
N PRO A 181 -1.63 42.66 34.97
CA PRO A 181 -0.66 43.63 35.45
C PRO A 181 -0.85 43.79 36.95
N GLU A 182 0.23 43.56 37.69
CA GLU A 182 0.40 43.98 39.08
C GLU A 182 0.35 45.52 39.12
N VAL A 183 -0.86 46.08 39.22
CA VAL A 183 -1.07 47.47 39.63
C VAL A 183 -1.51 47.43 41.08
N GLU A 184 -0.56 47.15 41.97
CA GLU A 184 -0.71 47.55 43.36
C GLU A 184 -0.29 49.02 43.45
N LYS A 185 -1.30 49.83 43.76
CA LYS A 185 -1.29 51.28 43.71
C LYS A 185 -0.27 51.86 44.69
N ASP A 186 0.43 52.89 44.22
CA ASP A 186 0.93 53.98 45.05
C ASP A 186 -0.11 54.38 46.10
N VAL A 187 0.21 54.13 47.36
CA VAL A 187 -0.34 54.91 48.49
C VAL A 187 0.73 55.94 48.81
N GLU A 188 0.79 56.99 47.99
CA GLU A 188 1.35 58.27 48.39
C GLU A 188 0.17 59.23 48.59
N MET A 189 -0.21 59.47 49.85
CA MET A 189 -0.86 60.73 50.19
C MET A 189 -0.42 61.13 51.60
N GLN A 190 0.41 62.18 51.61
CA GLN A 190 0.82 62.99 52.73
C GLN A 190 -0.35 63.32 53.68
N ALA A 191 -0.15 63.11 54.98
CA ALA A 191 -0.54 64.00 56.08
C ALA A 191 0.13 63.52 57.38
#